data_AF-A0AAD9FC34-F1
#
_entry.id   AF-A0AAD9FC34-F1
#
_cell.length_a   1.000
_cell.length_b   1.000
_cell.length_c   1.000
_cell.angle_alpha   90.00
_cell.angle_beta   90.00
_cell.angle_gamma   90.00
#
_symmetry.space_group_name_H-M   'P 1'
#
loop_
_entity.id
_entity.type
_entity.pdbx_description
1 polymer ?
#
loop_
_entity_poly.entity_id
_entity_poly.type
_entity_poly.pdbx_seq_one_letter_code
_entity_poly.pdbx_strand_id
1 'polypeptide(L)'
;MGNFCLKATQLLLSHGVDPSSCLNADGKSSVMPTLTQTSLEHFDLLFPLAVLLIRSGASLVCSHHGDSCWSGYSLLFQRLHTALQQCPDKSHASELLEQAEVLLDFAKVDLIALHVEVKLPVPGRDPHPYAQALKDLHSRVEEHEANPPALQSFCRAFIRSHLQPGPLEDRVKALPLPDKLKDFILPEPIPKPGWDCFKPQLSQR
;
A
#
# COMPACT_ATOMS: atom_id res chain seq x y z
N MET A 1 -0.91 -7.09 -20.46
CA MET A 1 -1.40 -5.85 -19.82
C MET A 1 -0.55 -5.47 -18.61
N GLY A 2 -0.38 -6.35 -17.62
CA GLY A 2 0.27 -6.00 -16.33
C GLY A 2 1.66 -5.36 -16.38
N ASN A 3 2.60 -5.91 -17.16
CA ASN A 3 3.96 -5.34 -17.28
C ASN A 3 3.97 -3.92 -17.87
N PHE A 4 3.02 -3.61 -18.76
CA PHE A 4 2.88 -2.25 -19.29
C PHE A 4 2.48 -1.28 -18.19
N CYS A 5 1.52 -1.64 -17.33
CA CYS A 5 1.09 -0.80 -16.21
C CYS A 5 2.25 -0.52 -15.24
N LEU A 6 3.03 -1.53 -14.86
CA LEU A 6 4.19 -1.34 -13.97
C LEU A 6 5.21 -0.38 -14.59
N LYS A 7 5.59 -0.60 -15.86
CA LYS A 7 6.57 0.26 -16.53
C LYS A 7 6.07 1.69 -16.71
N ALA A 8 4.79 1.86 -17.05
CA ALA A 8 4.18 3.18 -17.18
C ALA A 8 4.17 3.90 -15.82
N THR A 9 3.80 3.21 -14.74
CA THR A 9 3.84 3.78 -13.39
C THR A 9 5.25 4.13 -12.95
N GLN A 10 6.25 3.26 -13.17
CA GLN A 10 7.66 3.55 -12.90
C GLN A 10 8.12 4.80 -13.64
N LEU A 11 7.76 4.94 -14.92
CA LEU A 11 8.07 6.12 -15.71
C LEU A 11 7.44 7.38 -15.10
N LEU A 12 6.14 7.36 -14.80
CA LEU A 12 5.44 8.50 -14.20
C LEU A 12 6.07 8.91 -12.86
N LEU A 13 6.37 7.95 -11.98
CA LEU A 13 7.04 8.20 -10.70
C LEU A 13 8.45 8.76 -10.90
N SER A 14 9.19 8.30 -11.91
CA SER A 14 10.52 8.82 -12.23
C SER A 14 10.50 10.30 -12.66
N HIS A 15 9.36 10.76 -13.20
CA HIS A 15 9.11 12.14 -13.58
C HIS A 15 8.41 12.96 -12.49
N GLY A 16 8.25 12.41 -11.28
CA GLY A 16 7.74 13.13 -10.12
C GLY A 16 6.24 13.32 -10.05
N VAL A 17 5.48 12.49 -10.76
CA VAL A 17 4.03 12.44 -10.60
C VAL A 17 3.69 11.95 -9.21
N ASP A 18 2.83 12.69 -8.50
CA ASP A 18 2.24 12.22 -7.24
C ASP A 18 1.05 11.29 -7.54
N PRO A 19 1.17 9.97 -7.26
CA PRO A 19 0.11 9.00 -7.56
C PRO A 19 -1.09 9.08 -6.60
N SER A 20 -0.98 9.84 -5.51
CA SER A 20 -2.01 10.00 -4.47
C SER A 20 -2.76 11.33 -4.57
N SER A 21 -2.42 12.17 -5.56
CA SER A 21 -3.10 13.42 -5.84
C SER A 21 -4.42 13.21 -6.60
N CYS A 22 -5.55 13.65 -6.03
CA CYS A 22 -6.82 13.68 -6.75
C CYS A 22 -6.93 14.88 -7.70
N LEU A 23 -7.72 14.76 -8.76
CA LEU A 23 -7.91 15.82 -9.76
C LEU A 23 -9.05 16.80 -9.44
N ASN A 24 -9.67 16.70 -8.27
CA ASN A 24 -10.79 17.58 -7.88
C ASN A 24 -10.30 18.73 -6.99
N ALA A 25 -10.74 19.96 -7.28
CA ALA A 25 -10.41 21.15 -6.49
C ALA A 25 -11.27 21.31 -5.21
N ASP A 26 -12.47 20.69 -5.18
CA ASP A 26 -13.51 21.03 -4.20
C ASP A 26 -13.69 19.99 -3.07
N GLY A 27 -12.78 19.02 -2.94
CA GLY A 27 -12.83 17.97 -1.90
C GLY A 27 -14.02 16.98 -1.96
N LYS A 28 -15.01 17.23 -2.82
CA LYS A 28 -16.11 16.31 -3.10
C LYS A 28 -15.61 15.26 -4.08
N SER A 29 -15.66 14.00 -3.67
CA SER A 29 -15.37 12.75 -4.42
C SER A 29 -14.76 12.97 -5.81
N SER A 30 -13.46 12.69 -5.95
CA SER A 30 -12.75 12.69 -7.24
C SER A 30 -13.61 12.03 -8.33
N VAL A 31 -13.81 12.68 -9.49
CA VAL A 31 -14.55 12.03 -10.60
C VAL A 31 -13.81 10.77 -11.07
N MET A 32 -12.49 10.73 -10.87
CA MET A 32 -11.62 9.58 -11.14
C MET A 32 -10.76 9.26 -9.92
N PRO A 33 -10.73 8.01 -9.42
CA PRO A 33 -9.85 7.63 -8.32
C PRO A 33 -8.38 7.83 -8.69
N THR A 34 -7.54 8.08 -7.68
CA THR A 34 -6.09 8.21 -7.87
C THR A 34 -5.46 6.86 -8.17
N LEU A 35 -4.22 6.85 -8.69
CA LEU A 35 -3.52 5.60 -8.99
C LEU A 35 -3.29 4.77 -7.71
N THR A 36 -2.96 5.44 -6.60
CA THR A 36 -2.83 4.79 -5.29
C THR A 36 -4.17 4.24 -4.81
N GLN A 37 -5.25 5.04 -4.88
CA GLN A 37 -6.59 4.62 -4.49
C GLN A 37 -7.04 3.38 -5.27
N THR A 38 -6.99 3.41 -6.60
CA THR A 38 -7.39 2.27 -7.45
C THR A 38 -6.57 1.02 -7.16
N SER A 39 -5.26 1.16 -6.91
CA SER A 39 -4.38 0.02 -6.64
C SER A 39 -4.71 -0.65 -5.31
N LEU A 40 -5.15 0.11 -4.30
CA LEU A 40 -5.55 -0.43 -2.99
C LEU A 40 -6.98 -1.00 -3.02
N GLU A 41 -7.90 -0.35 -3.72
CA GLU A 41 -9.28 -0.83 -3.94
C GLU A 41 -9.34 -2.17 -4.68
N HIS A 42 -8.28 -2.51 -5.41
CA HIS A 42 -8.17 -3.75 -6.18
C HIS A 42 -6.84 -4.46 -5.93
N PHE A 43 -6.29 -4.40 -4.72
CA PHE A 43 -4.95 -4.92 -4.44
C PHE A 43 -4.79 -6.42 -4.72
N ASP A 44 -5.84 -7.21 -4.60
CA ASP A 44 -5.86 -8.65 -4.94
C ASP A 44 -5.60 -8.91 -6.44
N LEU A 45 -5.92 -7.94 -7.30
CA LEU A 45 -5.68 -7.97 -8.74
C LEU A 45 -4.46 -7.14 -9.16
N LEU A 46 -4.21 -6.05 -8.44
CA LEU A 46 -3.20 -5.04 -8.71
C LEU A 46 -2.04 -5.09 -7.71
N PHE A 47 -1.82 -6.23 -7.06
CA PHE A 47 -0.84 -6.39 -5.98
C PHE A 47 0.56 -5.84 -6.33
N PRO A 48 1.15 -6.18 -7.50
CA PRO A 48 2.48 -5.66 -7.85
C PRO A 48 2.49 -4.13 -7.98
N LEU A 49 1.38 -3.55 -8.41
CA LEU A 49 1.23 -2.10 -8.56
C LEU A 49 1.07 -1.41 -7.20
N ALA A 50 0.26 -1.97 -6.31
CA ALA A 50 0.12 -1.48 -4.94
C ALA A 50 1.47 -1.51 -4.20
N VAL A 51 2.22 -2.60 -4.32
CA VAL A 51 3.57 -2.72 -3.76
C VAL A 51 4.52 -1.68 -4.35
N LEU A 52 4.53 -1.50 -5.68
CA LEU A 52 5.36 -0.49 -6.34
C LEU A 52 5.08 0.92 -5.80
N LEU A 53 3.80 1.28 -5.67
CA LEU A 53 3.39 2.61 -5.21
C LEU A 53 3.81 2.86 -3.76
N ILE A 54 3.47 1.95 -2.84
CA ILE A 54 3.82 2.10 -1.41
C ILE A 54 5.33 2.21 -1.24
N ARG A 55 6.10 1.33 -1.87
CA ARG A 55 7.58 1.35 -1.80
C ARG A 55 8.22 2.57 -2.44
N SER A 56 7.50 3.23 -3.35
CA SER A 56 7.94 4.49 -3.94
C SER A 56 7.59 5.70 -3.04
N GLY A 57 6.98 5.47 -1.89
CA GLY A 57 6.55 6.49 -0.94
C GLY A 57 5.26 7.19 -1.34
N ALA A 58 4.36 6.50 -2.06
CA ALA A 58 3.02 7.02 -2.28
C ALA A 58 2.28 7.20 -0.95
N SER A 59 1.62 8.34 -0.77
CA SER A 59 0.79 8.59 0.41
C SER A 59 -0.39 7.61 0.47
N LEU A 60 -0.71 7.08 1.66
CA LEU A 60 -1.93 6.29 1.90
C LEU A 60 -3.18 7.14 2.19
N VAL A 61 -3.10 8.45 1.99
CA VAL A 61 -4.24 9.36 1.99
C VAL A 61 -4.14 10.30 0.79
N CYS A 62 -5.23 11.00 0.48
CA CYS A 62 -5.20 12.01 -0.57
C CYS A 62 -4.16 13.10 -0.26
N SER A 63 -3.25 13.38 -1.17
CA SER A 63 -2.19 14.39 -0.96
C SER A 63 -2.75 15.82 -0.76
N HIS A 64 -3.96 16.08 -1.25
CA HIS A 64 -4.61 17.39 -1.17
C HIS A 64 -5.63 17.49 -0.03
N HIS A 65 -6.40 16.43 0.21
CA HIS A 65 -7.55 16.46 1.12
C HIS A 65 -7.38 15.54 2.34
N GLY A 66 -6.26 14.84 2.46
CA GLY A 66 -6.02 13.88 3.52
C GLY A 66 -6.97 12.69 3.50
N ASP A 67 -7.20 12.13 4.69
CA ASP A 67 -8.06 10.98 4.95
C ASP A 67 -9.55 11.26 4.73
N SER A 68 -9.97 12.53 4.81
CA SER A 68 -11.34 12.97 4.55
C SER A 68 -11.84 12.66 3.14
N CYS A 69 -10.90 12.52 2.18
CA CYS A 69 -11.22 12.15 0.80
C CYS A 69 -11.16 10.63 0.60
N TRP A 70 -10.07 10.00 1.02
CA TRP A 70 -9.92 8.55 1.07
C TRP A 70 -8.80 8.14 2.03
N SER A 71 -8.93 6.96 2.62
CA SER A 71 -7.93 6.35 3.51
C SER A 71 -7.53 4.97 3.00
N GLY A 72 -6.23 4.78 2.76
CA GLY A 72 -5.66 3.54 2.25
C GLY A 72 -5.92 2.34 3.15
N TYR A 73 -5.92 2.52 4.48
CA TYR A 73 -6.29 1.47 5.42
C TYR A 73 -7.74 1.02 5.22
N SER A 74 -8.68 1.97 5.15
CA SER A 74 -10.09 1.66 4.91
C SER A 74 -10.29 0.93 3.57
N LEU A 75 -9.61 1.38 2.52
CA LEU A 75 -9.67 0.74 1.19
C LEU A 75 -9.15 -0.70 1.23
N LEU A 76 -8.00 -0.93 1.86
CA LEU A 76 -7.40 -2.26 1.98
C LEU A 76 -8.32 -3.23 2.74
N PHE A 77 -8.81 -2.83 3.92
CA PHE A 77 -9.69 -3.69 4.72
C PHE A 77 -11.03 -3.94 4.04
N GLN A 78 -11.62 -2.93 3.40
CA GLN A 78 -12.86 -3.09 2.64
C GLN A 78 -12.66 -4.09 1.49
N ARG A 79 -11.59 -3.93 0.70
CA ARG A 79 -11.31 -4.85 -0.40
C ARG A 79 -11.02 -6.26 0.10
N LEU A 80 -10.21 -6.41 1.15
CA LEU A 80 -9.89 -7.70 1.74
C LEU A 80 -11.15 -8.43 2.22
N HIS A 81 -12.05 -7.71 2.90
CA HIS A 81 -13.32 -8.28 3.34
C HIS A 81 -14.15 -8.79 2.15
N THR A 82 -14.35 -7.96 1.12
CA THR A 82 -15.10 -8.37 -0.09
C THR A 82 -14.44 -9.53 -0.82
N ALA A 83 -13.11 -9.55 -0.95
CA ALA A 83 -12.38 -10.61 -1.64
C ALA A 83 -12.47 -11.94 -0.89
N LEU A 84 -12.35 -11.92 0.45
CA LEU A 84 -12.48 -13.14 1.27
C LEU A 84 -13.90 -13.73 1.22
N GLN A 85 -14.94 -12.90 1.14
CA GLN A 85 -16.32 -13.37 0.97
C GLN A 85 -16.55 -14.09 -0.36
N GLN A 86 -15.81 -13.70 -1.40
CA GLN A 86 -15.88 -14.26 -2.75
C GLN A 86 -14.88 -15.40 -2.97
N CYS A 87 -14.05 -15.71 -1.97
CA CYS A 87 -12.93 -16.62 -2.10
C CYS A 87 -13.38 -18.08 -2.04
N PRO A 88 -13.12 -18.89 -3.09
CA PRO A 88 -13.62 -20.25 -3.19
C PRO A 88 -12.85 -21.27 -2.33
N ASP A 89 -11.57 -21.00 -2.02
CA ASP A 89 -10.71 -21.93 -1.28
C ASP A 89 -9.86 -21.25 -0.20
N LYS A 90 -9.37 -22.07 0.75
CA LYS A 90 -8.57 -21.60 1.89
C LYS A 90 -7.18 -21.11 1.50
N SER A 91 -6.58 -21.65 0.44
CA SER A 91 -5.25 -21.27 -0.02
C SER A 91 -5.24 -19.85 -0.58
N HIS A 92 -6.22 -19.50 -1.39
CA HIS A 92 -6.37 -18.16 -1.95
C HIS A 92 -6.73 -17.15 -0.85
N ALA A 93 -7.55 -17.54 0.12
CA ALA A 93 -7.86 -16.68 1.28
C ALA A 93 -6.61 -16.40 2.13
N SER A 94 -5.76 -17.40 2.34
CA SER A 94 -4.48 -17.23 3.01
C SER A 94 -3.57 -16.28 2.23
N GLU A 95 -3.47 -16.43 0.91
CA GLU A 95 -2.68 -15.53 0.07
C GLU A 95 -3.18 -14.08 0.15
N LEU A 96 -4.50 -13.85 0.13
CA LEU A 96 -5.08 -12.51 0.26
C LEU A 96 -4.76 -11.84 1.61
N LEU A 97 -4.81 -12.62 2.70
CA LEU A 97 -4.45 -12.14 4.04
C LEU A 97 -2.97 -11.76 4.12
N GLU A 98 -2.09 -12.60 3.59
CA GLU A 98 -0.64 -12.32 3.55
C GLU A 98 -0.32 -11.12 2.65
N GLN A 99 -1.02 -10.96 1.52
CA GLN A 99 -0.87 -9.80 0.65
C GLN A 99 -1.25 -8.51 1.40
N ALA A 100 -2.40 -8.50 2.07
CA ALA A 100 -2.83 -7.35 2.85
C ALA A 100 -1.82 -7.03 3.98
N GLU A 101 -1.34 -8.05 4.69
CA GLU A 101 -0.32 -7.89 5.73
C GLU A 101 0.98 -7.28 5.18
N VAL A 102 1.47 -7.77 4.04
CA VAL A 102 2.68 -7.23 3.40
C VAL A 102 2.50 -5.78 2.95
N LEU A 103 1.33 -5.41 2.42
CA LEU A 103 1.04 -4.01 2.06
C LEU A 103 1.01 -3.10 3.28
N LEU A 104 0.41 -3.57 4.38
CA LEU A 104 0.41 -2.86 5.66
C LEU A 104 1.83 -2.74 6.20
N ASP A 105 2.66 -3.79 6.13
CA ASP A 105 4.06 -3.74 6.57
C ASP A 105 4.90 -2.75 5.77
N PHE A 106 4.74 -2.70 4.45
CA PHE A 106 5.43 -1.69 3.64
C PHE A 106 4.98 -0.28 3.99
N ALA A 107 3.68 -0.08 4.25
CA ALA A 107 3.16 1.23 4.64
C ALA A 107 3.76 1.73 5.97
N LYS A 108 4.03 0.84 6.93
CA LYS A 108 4.64 1.20 8.23
C LYS A 108 5.99 1.88 8.09
N VAL A 109 6.75 1.50 7.06
CA VAL A 109 8.15 1.94 6.88
C VAL A 109 8.22 3.31 6.21
N ASP A 110 7.22 3.64 5.40
CA ASP A 110 7.24 4.80 4.50
C ASP A 110 6.37 5.98 4.97
N LEU A 111 5.56 5.79 6.01
CA LEU A 111 4.68 6.84 6.53
C LEU A 111 5.16 7.38 7.88
N ILE A 112 5.31 8.70 7.94
CA ILE A 112 5.30 9.43 9.20
C ILE A 112 3.87 9.35 9.71
N ALA A 113 3.67 8.67 10.85
CA ALA A 113 2.37 8.42 11.47
C ALA A 113 1.49 9.68 11.47
N LEU A 114 0.55 9.74 10.52
CA LEU A 114 -0.65 10.54 10.66
C LEU A 114 -1.64 9.62 11.36
N HIS A 115 -2.16 10.04 12.51
CA HIS A 115 -3.24 9.35 13.21
C HIS A 115 -4.36 9.05 12.20
N VAL A 116 -4.49 7.79 11.75
CA VAL A 116 -5.60 7.39 10.91
C VAL A 116 -6.62 6.77 11.86
N GLU A 117 -7.71 7.48 12.14
CA GLU A 117 -8.89 6.79 12.68
C GLU A 117 -9.38 5.81 11.63
N VAL A 118 -8.99 4.53 11.75
CA VAL A 118 -9.52 3.47 10.91
C VAL A 118 -10.99 3.26 11.29
N LYS A 119 -11.89 3.97 10.63
CA LYS A 119 -13.34 3.70 10.68
C LYS A 119 -13.64 2.45 9.87
N LEU A 120 -13.35 1.29 10.44
CA LEU A 120 -13.78 0.03 9.86
C LEU A 120 -15.31 -0.09 9.91
N PRO A 121 -15.94 -0.73 8.91
CA PRO A 121 -17.28 -1.27 9.07
C PRO A 121 -17.27 -2.27 10.23
N VAL A 122 -18.06 -2.03 11.27
CA VAL A 122 -18.15 -2.89 12.46
C VAL A 122 -18.46 -4.33 12.04
N PRO A 123 -17.52 -5.29 12.20
CA PRO A 123 -17.77 -6.70 11.88
C PRO A 123 -18.46 -7.34 13.08
N GLY A 124 -19.77 -7.56 12.97
CA GLY A 124 -20.56 -8.03 14.12
C GLY A 124 -21.82 -8.83 13.82
N ARG A 125 -22.12 -9.19 12.57
CA ARG A 125 -23.34 -9.97 12.27
C ARG A 125 -23.19 -11.15 11.32
N ASP A 126 -22.03 -11.37 10.71
CA ASP A 126 -21.83 -12.49 9.80
C ASP A 126 -20.89 -13.55 10.40
N PRO A 127 -21.29 -14.83 10.45
CA PRO A 127 -20.42 -15.95 10.80
C PRO A 127 -19.46 -16.24 9.63
N HIS A 128 -18.59 -15.29 9.34
CA HIS A 128 -17.61 -15.39 8.27
C HIS A 128 -16.39 -16.20 8.74
N PRO A 129 -15.92 -17.22 7.99
CA PRO A 129 -14.85 -18.11 8.41
C PRO A 129 -13.51 -17.41 8.69
N TYR A 130 -13.30 -16.21 8.14
CA TYR A 130 -12.08 -15.41 8.31
C TYR A 130 -12.26 -14.20 9.24
N ALA A 131 -13.37 -14.11 9.98
CA ALA A 131 -13.65 -12.97 10.86
C ALA A 131 -12.57 -12.76 11.93
N GLN A 132 -12.01 -13.86 12.48
CA GLN A 132 -10.93 -13.76 13.46
C GLN A 132 -9.62 -13.24 12.83
N ALA A 133 -9.24 -13.76 11.66
CA ALA A 133 -8.03 -13.30 10.96
C ALA A 133 -8.09 -11.81 10.61
N LEU A 134 -9.27 -11.31 10.22
CA LEU A 134 -9.49 -9.87 10.00
C LEU A 134 -9.35 -9.05 11.29
N LYS A 135 -9.89 -9.54 12.41
CA LYS A 135 -9.74 -8.90 13.72
C LYS A 135 -8.28 -8.87 14.17
N ASP A 136 -7.57 -9.98 14.01
CA ASP A 136 -6.15 -10.09 14.37
C ASP A 136 -5.30 -9.15 13.50
N LEU A 137 -5.62 -9.02 12.21
CA LEU A 137 -4.92 -8.08 11.32
C LEU A 137 -5.18 -6.62 11.75
N HIS A 138 -6.42 -6.30 12.12
CA HIS A 138 -6.77 -4.97 12.62
C HIS A 138 -6.09 -4.64 13.94
N SER A 139 -6.12 -5.54 14.92
CA SER A 139 -5.50 -5.30 16.21
C SER A 139 -3.99 -5.07 16.08
N ARG A 140 -3.32 -5.76 15.15
CA ARG A 140 -1.90 -5.50 14.83
C ARG A 140 -1.66 -4.09 14.26
N VAL A 141 -2.60 -3.54 13.50
CA VAL A 141 -2.53 -2.16 13.00
C VAL A 141 -2.74 -1.17 14.16
N GLU A 142 -3.74 -1.40 15.01
CA GLU A 142 -4.00 -0.55 16.20
C GLU A 142 -2.83 -0.57 17.19
N GLU A 143 -2.29 -1.75 17.49
CA GLU A 143 -1.09 -1.90 18.32
C GLU A 143 0.10 -1.17 17.71
N HIS A 144 0.23 -1.20 16.38
CA HIS A 144 1.29 -0.46 15.70
C HIS A 144 1.10 1.05 15.78
N GLU A 145 -0.13 1.57 15.63
CA GLU A 145 -0.38 3.00 15.79
C GLU A 145 -0.17 3.47 17.23
N ALA A 146 -0.52 2.64 18.21
CA ALA A 146 -0.33 2.92 19.63
C ALA A 146 1.16 2.91 20.05
N ASN A 147 2.03 2.23 19.29
CA ASN A 147 3.45 2.15 19.58
C ASN A 147 4.22 3.06 18.60
N PRO A 148 4.92 4.11 19.08
CA PRO A 148 5.67 4.97 18.18
C PRO A 148 6.67 4.15 17.35
N PRO A 149 6.73 4.36 16.02
CA PRO A 149 7.67 3.63 15.18
C PRO A 149 9.08 3.84 15.71
N ALA A 150 9.92 2.80 15.66
CA ALA A 150 11.32 2.92 16.05
C ALA A 150 11.93 4.14 15.35
N LEU A 151 12.78 4.90 16.05
CA LEU A 151 13.42 6.12 15.51
C LEU A 151 14.02 5.90 14.11
N GLN A 152 14.53 4.69 13.88
CA GLN A 152 15.01 4.23 12.59
C GLN A 152 13.94 4.36 11.48
N SER A 153 12.74 3.83 11.66
CA SER A 153 11.66 3.93 10.68
C SER A 153 11.28 5.39 10.40
N PHE A 154 11.23 6.22 11.44
CA PHE A 154 10.97 7.66 11.26
C PHE A 154 12.07 8.34 10.42
N CYS A 155 13.34 8.12 10.76
CA CYS A 155 14.47 8.66 10.00
C CYS A 155 14.46 8.15 8.55
N ARG A 156 14.13 6.87 8.33
CA ARG A 156 14.04 6.26 7.00
C ARG A 156 12.96 6.94 6.16
N ALA A 157 11.74 7.07 6.67
CA ALA A 157 10.64 7.76 6.01
C ALA A 157 10.96 9.22 5.71
N PHE A 158 11.54 9.93 6.70
CA PHE A 158 11.97 11.32 6.55
C PHE A 158 13.02 11.51 5.45
N ILE A 159 14.04 10.64 5.40
CA ILE A 159 15.04 10.70 4.32
C ILE A 159 14.39 10.44 2.97
N ARG A 160 13.52 9.42 2.87
CA ARG A 160 12.84 9.07 1.61
C ARG A 160 11.98 10.21 1.06
N SER A 161 11.24 10.92 1.92
CA SER A 161 10.41 12.05 1.48
C SER A 161 11.24 13.18 0.86
N HIS A 162 12.48 13.38 1.33
CA HIS A 162 13.41 14.36 0.75
C HIS A 162 14.11 13.89 -0.54
N LEU A 163 14.07 12.59 -0.85
CA LEU A 163 14.59 12.06 -2.11
C LEU A 163 13.57 12.10 -3.24
N GLN A 164 12.29 12.36 -2.91
CA GLN A 164 11.23 12.61 -3.87
C GLN A 164 11.33 14.06 -4.44
N PRO A 165 10.92 14.29 -5.70
CA PRO A 165 10.48 13.29 -6.68
C PRO A 165 11.65 12.49 -7.29
N GLY A 166 11.37 11.28 -7.77
CA GLY A 166 12.30 10.46 -8.58
C GLY A 166 12.47 9.01 -8.10
N PRO A 167 13.18 8.16 -8.87
CA PRO A 167 13.41 6.76 -8.50
C PRO A 167 14.26 6.68 -7.23
N LEU A 168 13.67 6.17 -6.15
CA LEU A 168 14.32 6.13 -4.83
C LEU A 168 15.69 5.44 -4.89
N GLU A 169 15.80 4.33 -5.64
CA GLU A 169 17.05 3.57 -5.74
C GLU A 169 18.21 4.38 -6.33
N ASP A 170 17.97 5.10 -7.43
CA ASP A 170 18.99 5.90 -8.10
C ASP A 170 19.39 7.09 -7.24
N ARG A 171 18.41 7.72 -6.58
CA ARG A 171 18.62 8.83 -5.64
C ARG A 171 19.47 8.39 -4.46
N VAL A 172 19.16 7.25 -3.84
CA VAL A 172 19.92 6.69 -2.71
C VAL A 172 21.34 6.31 -3.15
N LYS A 173 21.50 5.67 -4.32
CA LYS A 173 22.81 5.31 -4.85
C LYS A 173 23.71 6.53 -5.07
N ALA A 174 23.13 7.65 -5.51
CA ALA A 174 23.83 8.92 -5.73
C ALA A 174 24.22 9.66 -4.44
N LEU A 175 23.66 9.29 -3.28
CA LEU A 175 24.00 9.94 -2.02
C LEU A 175 25.46 9.62 -1.61
N PRO A 176 26.18 10.60 -1.03
CA PRO A 176 27.51 10.38 -0.46
C PRO A 176 27.43 9.69 0.91
N LEU A 177 26.72 8.55 0.98
CA LEU A 177 26.52 7.77 2.18
C LEU A 177 27.25 6.41 2.09
N PRO A 178 27.67 5.82 3.23
CA PRO A 178 28.12 4.44 3.29
C PRO A 178 27.04 3.45 2.81
N ASP A 179 27.46 2.31 2.25
CA ASP A 179 26.56 1.30 1.69
C ASP A 179 25.51 0.82 2.71
N LYS A 180 25.91 0.60 3.97
CA LYS A 180 24.97 0.22 5.03
C LYS A 180 23.83 1.22 5.25
N LEU A 181 24.10 2.52 5.10
CA LEU A 181 23.04 3.54 5.21
C LEU A 181 22.20 3.60 3.94
N LYS A 182 22.79 3.35 2.76
CA LYS A 182 22.04 3.22 1.51
C LYS A 182 21.07 2.04 1.60
N ASP A 183 21.55 0.87 2.00
CA ASP A 183 20.73 -0.34 2.18
C ASP A 183 19.59 -0.11 3.18
N PHE A 184 19.87 0.62 4.26
CA PHE A 184 18.86 1.02 5.24
C PHE A 184 17.76 1.91 4.61
N ILE A 185 18.11 2.82 3.70
CA ILE A 185 17.15 3.70 3.03
C ILE A 185 16.41 2.97 1.90
N LEU A 186 16.95 1.91 1.29
CA LEU A 186 16.28 1.17 0.22
C LEU A 186 15.13 0.30 0.76
N PRO A 187 14.02 0.08 0.03
CA PRO A 187 12.89 -0.71 0.54
C PRO A 187 13.21 -2.21 0.59
N GLU A 188 12.61 -2.91 1.56
CA GLU A 188 12.83 -4.35 1.75
C GLU A 188 12.31 -5.16 0.54
N PRO A 189 12.97 -6.28 0.17
CA PRO A 189 12.55 -7.08 -0.98
C PRO A 189 11.15 -7.66 -0.76
N ILE A 190 10.43 -7.94 -1.86
CA ILE A 190 9.12 -8.59 -1.79
C ILE A 190 9.30 -10.00 -1.22
N PRO A 191 8.56 -10.40 -0.16
CA PRO A 191 8.84 -11.66 0.54
C PRO A 191 8.64 -12.93 -0.28
N LYS A 192 7.78 -12.88 -1.32
CA LYS A 192 7.38 -14.06 -2.10
C LYS A 192 7.67 -13.91 -3.60
N PRO A 193 8.31 -14.90 -4.24
CA PRO A 193 8.52 -14.91 -5.68
C PRO A 193 7.18 -14.91 -6.46
N GLY A 194 7.08 -14.13 -7.53
CA GLY A 194 5.89 -14.07 -8.38
C GLY A 194 4.81 -13.09 -7.91
N TRP A 195 5.03 -12.40 -6.80
CA TRP A 195 4.20 -11.27 -6.36
C TRP A 195 4.62 -9.94 -6.98
N ASP A 196 5.78 -9.92 -7.64
CA ASP A 196 6.31 -8.83 -8.46
C ASP A 196 5.68 -8.78 -9.86
N CYS A 197 4.91 -9.80 -10.25
CA CYS A 197 4.28 -9.89 -11.55
C CYS A 197 2.77 -10.14 -11.46
N PHE A 198 2.04 -9.65 -12.46
CA PHE A 198 0.61 -9.92 -12.56
C PHE A 198 0.40 -11.39 -12.90
N LYS A 199 -0.33 -12.11 -12.05
CA LYS A 199 -0.76 -13.47 -12.37
C LYS A 199 -1.76 -13.40 -13.53
N PRO A 200 -1.52 -14.10 -14.66
CA PRO A 200 -2.55 -14.24 -15.68
C PRO A 200 -3.71 -15.04 -15.09
N GLN A 201 -4.90 -14.44 -14.98
CA GLN A 201 -6.10 -15.23 -14.72
C GLN A 201 -6.38 -16.05 -15.98
N LEU A 202 -6.01 -17.33 -15.95
CA LEU A 202 -6.47 -18.31 -16.93
C LEU A 202 -7.97 -18.43 -16.74
N SER A 203 -8.73 -17.62 -17.47
CA SER A 203 -10.16 -17.82 -17.63
C SER A 203 -10.32 -19.13 -18.41
N GLN A 204 -10.52 -20.23 -17.70
CA GLN A 204 -11.08 -21.43 -18.31
C GLN A 204 -12.50 -21.05 -18.73
N ARG A 205 -12.66 -20.80 -20.04
CA ARG A 205 -13.95 -20.75 -20.71
C ARG A 205 -14.48 -22.15 -20.93
#